data_AF-A0A9D2JZD4-F1
#
_entry.id   AF-A0A9D2JZD4-F1
#
_cell.length_a   1.000
_cell.length_b   1.000
_cell.length_c   1.000
_cell.angle_alpha   90.00
_cell.angle_beta   90.00
_cell.angle_gamma   90.00
#
_symmetry.space_group_name_H-M   'P 1'
#
loop_
_entity.id
_entity.type
_entity.pdbx_description
1 polymer ?
#
loop_
_entity_poly.entity_id
_entity_poly.type
_entity_poly.pdbx_seq_one_letter_code
_entity_poly.pdbx_strand_id
1 'polypeptide(L)'
;MTSFDTLCTMAEEIPADLYREVLREKAGRVLPALEAAAGSRERAETVFAAFIIASVYADGTLDEAEYLLLLPHLREAFGDGFGFSDVKEVIEHSQKEGKAVTDFADAVCDYFGLLSEDLKDDLVLLSLLICAVDGKVSKRERRYLKRLIR
;
A
#
# COMPACT_ATOMS: atom_id res chain seq x y z
N MET A 1 14.02 9.69 14.99
CA MET A 1 13.96 9.93 13.53
C MET A 1 12.95 11.04 13.31
N THR A 2 13.39 12.29 13.42
CA THR A 2 12.53 13.47 13.29
C THR A 2 11.90 13.57 11.89
N SER A 3 12.56 13.10 10.82
CA SER A 3 12.00 13.18 9.46
C SER A 3 10.82 12.24 9.20
N PHE A 4 10.86 10.99 9.68
CA PHE A 4 9.77 10.04 9.46
C PHE A 4 8.49 10.45 10.19
N ASP A 5 8.62 10.91 11.44
CA ASP A 5 7.45 11.35 12.19
C ASP A 5 6.83 12.61 11.55
N THR A 6 7.63 13.51 10.95
CA THR A 6 7.16 14.62 10.12
C THR A 6 6.46 14.15 8.86
N LEU A 7 6.99 13.15 8.14
CA LEU A 7 6.32 12.59 6.96
C LEU A 7 4.95 12.02 7.30
N CYS A 8 4.82 11.33 8.43
CA CYS A 8 3.51 10.87 8.89
C CYS A 8 2.55 12.02 9.16
N THR A 9 2.98 13.07 9.85
CA THR A 9 2.12 14.24 10.08
C THR A 9 1.72 14.93 8.78
N MET A 10 2.64 15.04 7.81
CA MET A 10 2.31 15.59 6.49
C MET A 10 1.27 14.74 5.75
N ALA A 11 1.34 13.42 5.87
CA ALA A 11 0.37 12.51 5.28
C ALA A 11 -0.99 12.55 5.99
N GLU A 12 -1.02 12.72 7.31
CA GLU A 12 -2.24 12.86 8.12
C GLU A 12 -2.99 14.18 7.82
N GLU A 13 -2.27 15.22 7.40
CA GLU A 13 -2.80 16.57 7.15
C GLU A 13 -3.01 16.89 5.66
N ILE A 14 -2.77 15.93 4.77
CA ILE A 14 -2.85 16.15 3.31
C ILE A 14 -4.31 16.42 2.88
N PRO A 15 -4.58 17.51 2.13
CA PRO A 15 -5.90 17.76 1.57
C PRO A 15 -6.37 16.64 0.64
N ALA A 16 -7.66 16.33 0.62
CA ALA A 16 -8.20 15.18 -0.12
C ALA A 16 -8.00 15.23 -1.65
N ASP A 17 -7.94 16.42 -2.24
CA ASP A 17 -7.56 16.63 -3.63
C ASP A 17 -6.08 16.30 -3.89
N LEU A 18 -5.18 16.84 -3.05
CA LEU A 18 -3.75 16.55 -3.14
C LEU A 18 -3.43 15.07 -2.84
N TYR A 19 -4.14 14.47 -1.87
CA TYR A 19 -4.07 13.04 -1.57
C TYR A 19 -4.29 12.20 -2.83
N ARG A 20 -5.37 12.46 -3.55
CA ARG A 20 -5.74 11.73 -4.78
C ARG A 20 -4.71 11.92 -5.89
N GLU A 21 -4.21 13.15 -6.05
CA GLU A 21 -3.19 13.45 -7.04
C GLU A 21 -1.90 12.67 -6.77
N VAL A 22 -1.39 12.72 -5.54
CA VAL A 22 -0.18 11.99 -5.15
C VAL A 22 -0.40 10.48 -5.25
N LEU A 23 -1.53 9.97 -4.78
CA LEU A 23 -1.86 8.55 -4.89
C LEU A 23 -1.84 8.09 -6.35
N ARG A 24 -2.49 8.85 -7.26
CA ARG A 24 -2.55 8.53 -8.69
C ARG A 24 -1.17 8.61 -9.34
N GLU A 25 -0.39 9.64 -9.04
CA GLU A 25 0.95 9.80 -9.59
C GLU A 25 1.85 8.62 -9.22
N LYS A 26 1.87 8.26 -7.93
CA LYS A 26 2.73 7.20 -7.40
C LYS A 26 2.27 5.82 -7.87
N ALA A 27 0.96 5.58 -7.86
CA ALA A 27 0.36 4.38 -8.46
C ALA A 27 0.75 4.22 -9.93
N GLY A 28 0.71 5.31 -10.70
CA GLY A 28 1.06 5.32 -12.12
C GLY A 28 2.52 4.98 -12.42
N ARG A 29 3.41 5.08 -11.43
CA ARG A 29 4.83 4.66 -11.54
C ARG A 29 5.06 3.23 -11.07
N VAL A 30 4.45 2.84 -9.96
CA VAL A 30 4.63 1.50 -9.36
C VAL A 30 3.95 0.42 -10.20
N LEU A 31 2.77 0.69 -10.74
CA LEU A 31 1.96 -0.32 -11.41
C LEU A 31 2.56 -0.83 -12.73
N PRO A 32 3.10 0.00 -13.64
CA PRO A 32 3.81 -0.51 -14.82
C PRO A 32 5.03 -1.37 -14.46
N ALA A 33 5.73 -1.03 -13.38
CA ALA A 33 6.85 -1.82 -12.89
C ALA A 33 6.38 -3.17 -12.30
N LEU A 34 5.25 -3.20 -11.58
CA LEU A 34 4.61 -4.44 -11.14
C LEU A 34 4.14 -5.30 -12.32
N GLU A 35 3.56 -4.68 -13.35
CA GLU A 35 3.09 -5.36 -14.55
C GLU A 35 4.24 -5.99 -15.33
N ALA A 36 5.35 -5.27 -15.48
CA ALA A 36 6.57 -5.79 -16.09
C ALA A 36 7.13 -7.00 -15.32
N ALA A 37 7.07 -6.97 -13.98
CA ALA A 37 7.55 -8.05 -13.12
C ALA A 37 6.60 -9.27 -13.09
N ALA A 38 5.29 -9.02 -13.02
CA ALA A 38 4.27 -10.06 -12.87
C ALA A 38 3.89 -10.72 -14.21
N GLY A 39 4.20 -10.07 -15.33
CA GLY A 39 3.93 -10.54 -16.69
C GLY A 39 2.48 -10.36 -17.15
N SER A 40 1.60 -9.83 -16.31
CA SER A 40 0.25 -9.40 -16.68
C SER A 40 -0.27 -8.32 -15.75
N ARG A 41 -1.17 -7.48 -16.28
CA ARG A 41 -1.87 -6.42 -15.53
C ARG A 41 -2.64 -6.96 -14.33
N GLU A 42 -3.41 -8.02 -14.56
CA GLU A 42 -4.23 -8.69 -13.54
C GLU A 42 -3.38 -9.12 -12.34
N ARG A 43 -2.24 -9.78 -12.59
CA ARG A 43 -1.34 -10.22 -11.52
C ARG A 43 -0.70 -9.05 -10.79
N ALA A 44 -0.35 -7.98 -11.50
CA ALA A 44 0.19 -6.77 -10.89
C ALA A 44 -0.82 -6.11 -9.95
N GLU A 45 -2.08 -6.04 -10.34
CA GLU A 45 -3.17 -5.55 -9.50
C GLU A 45 -3.37 -6.44 -8.27
N THR A 46 -3.30 -7.77 -8.40
CA THR A 46 -3.35 -8.70 -7.27
C THR A 46 -2.19 -8.50 -6.29
N VAL A 47 -0.95 -8.41 -6.80
CA VAL A 47 0.24 -8.18 -5.97
C VAL A 47 0.15 -6.84 -5.25
N PHE A 48 -0.30 -5.80 -5.95
CA PHE A 48 -0.48 -4.48 -5.35
C PHE A 48 -1.54 -4.51 -4.25
N ALA A 49 -2.68 -5.14 -4.50
CA ALA A 49 -3.73 -5.26 -3.50
C ALA A 49 -3.27 -6.04 -2.27
N ALA A 50 -2.56 -7.15 -2.46
CA ALA A 50 -1.96 -7.91 -1.36
C ALA A 50 -0.95 -7.07 -0.56
N PHE A 51 -0.19 -6.20 -1.23
CA PHE A 51 0.72 -5.27 -0.58
C PHE A 51 0.01 -4.16 0.21
N ILE A 52 -1.09 -3.61 -0.34
CA ILE A 52 -1.97 -2.68 0.38
C ILE A 52 -2.52 -3.33 1.63
N ILE A 53 -3.10 -4.53 1.49
CA ILE A 53 -3.62 -5.33 2.59
C ILE A 53 -2.54 -5.49 3.65
N ALA A 54 -1.34 -5.90 3.28
CA ALA A 54 -0.24 -6.04 4.22
C ALA A 54 0.11 -4.74 4.97
N SER A 55 -0.07 -3.59 4.30
CA SER A 55 0.20 -2.27 4.88
C SER A 55 -0.82 -1.86 5.94
N VAL A 56 -2.10 -2.14 5.72
CA VAL A 56 -3.16 -1.90 6.71
C VAL A 56 -3.30 -3.04 7.73
N TYR A 57 -2.87 -4.26 7.38
CA TYR A 57 -2.93 -5.46 8.22
C TYR A 57 -1.81 -5.54 9.28
N ALA A 58 -1.09 -4.44 9.53
CA ALA A 58 0.10 -4.39 10.39
C ALA A 58 -0.12 -4.88 11.85
N ASP A 59 -1.36 -5.14 12.27
CA ASP A 59 -1.70 -5.61 13.61
C ASP A 59 -2.41 -6.97 13.71
N GLY A 60 -2.55 -7.69 12.59
CA GLY A 60 -3.25 -8.97 12.53
C GLY A 60 -4.75 -8.86 12.27
N THR A 61 -5.29 -7.64 12.15
CA THR A 61 -6.67 -7.39 11.77
C THR A 61 -6.68 -6.43 10.58
N LEU A 62 -7.42 -6.77 9.53
CA LEU A 62 -7.73 -5.79 8.51
C LEU A 62 -8.91 -4.96 9.04
N ASP A 63 -8.77 -3.64 9.13
CA ASP A 63 -9.94 -2.80 9.27
C ASP A 63 -10.63 -2.69 7.90
N GLU A 64 -11.72 -3.44 7.73
CA GLU A 64 -12.54 -3.43 6.51
C GLU A 64 -13.05 -2.02 6.20
N ALA A 65 -13.24 -1.16 7.21
CA ALA A 65 -13.65 0.23 7.00
C ALA A 65 -12.54 1.05 6.35
N GLU A 66 -11.29 0.94 6.82
CA GLU A 66 -10.14 1.61 6.21
C GLU A 66 -9.94 1.16 4.76
N TYR A 67 -10.07 -0.15 4.50
CA TYR A 67 -9.99 -0.68 3.14
C TYR A 67 -11.11 -0.15 2.23
N LEU A 68 -12.35 -0.08 2.72
CA LEU A 68 -13.46 0.48 1.96
C LEU A 68 -13.31 1.99 1.69
N LEU A 69 -12.66 2.74 2.58
CA LEU A 69 -12.30 4.13 2.35
C LEU A 69 -11.27 4.28 1.22
N LEU A 70 -10.36 3.31 1.10
CA LEU A 70 -9.31 3.30 0.07
C LEU A 70 -9.84 2.92 -1.32
N LEU A 71 -10.80 2.00 -1.37
CA LEU A 71 -11.23 1.36 -2.62
C LEU A 71 -11.63 2.34 -3.75
N PRO A 72 -12.38 3.43 -3.52
CA PRO A 72 -12.70 4.40 -4.57
C PRO A 72 -11.45 5.07 -5.15
N HIS A 73 -10.48 5.39 -4.30
CA HIS A 73 -9.23 6.02 -4.72
C HIS A 73 -8.33 5.06 -5.49
N LEU A 74 -8.33 3.78 -5.09
CA LEU A 74 -7.64 2.73 -5.83
C LEU A 74 -8.28 2.50 -7.21
N ARG A 75 -9.60 2.45 -7.30
CA ARG A 75 -10.26 2.34 -8.62
C ARG A 75 -10.01 3.54 -9.51
N GLU A 76 -9.94 4.74 -8.92
CA GLU A 76 -9.62 5.96 -9.67
C GLU A 76 -8.16 5.96 -10.18
N ALA A 77 -7.22 5.38 -9.44
CA ALA A 77 -5.81 5.31 -9.83
C ALA A 77 -5.47 4.12 -10.74
N PHE A 78 -6.12 2.97 -10.52
CA PHE A 78 -5.77 1.70 -11.16
C PHE A 78 -6.78 1.25 -12.24
N GLY A 79 -7.99 1.83 -12.22
CA GLY A 79 -9.11 1.50 -13.10
C GLY A 79 -10.24 0.75 -12.41
N ASP A 80 -11.43 0.77 -13.00
CA ASP A 80 -12.65 0.14 -12.46
C ASP A 80 -12.55 -1.39 -12.34
N GLY A 81 -11.60 -1.99 -13.05
CA GLY A 81 -11.30 -3.43 -13.01
C GLY A 81 -10.58 -3.90 -11.74
N PHE A 82 -10.09 -2.98 -10.89
CA PHE A 82 -9.42 -3.32 -9.64
C PHE A 82 -10.37 -4.12 -8.72
N GLY A 83 -10.11 -5.42 -8.66
CA GLY A 83 -11.09 -6.47 -8.37
C GLY A 83 -11.35 -6.67 -6.88
N PHE A 84 -12.41 -6.03 -6.37
CA PHE A 84 -12.86 -6.21 -4.99
C PHE A 84 -13.08 -7.69 -4.59
N SER A 85 -13.50 -8.57 -5.51
CA SER A 85 -13.68 -10.00 -5.24
C SER A 85 -12.37 -10.69 -4.88
N ASP A 86 -11.34 -10.48 -5.70
CA ASP A 86 -10.06 -11.16 -5.57
C ASP A 86 -9.30 -10.60 -4.37
N VAL A 87 -9.43 -9.29 -4.16
CA VAL A 87 -8.87 -8.64 -2.97
C VAL A 87 -9.56 -9.12 -1.70
N LYS A 88 -10.89 -9.30 -1.70
CA LYS A 88 -11.63 -9.81 -0.53
C LYS A 88 -11.26 -11.25 -0.18
N GLU A 89 -11.10 -12.13 -1.16
CA GLU A 89 -10.64 -13.50 -0.90
C GLU A 89 -9.21 -13.51 -0.36
N VAL A 90 -8.32 -12.68 -0.93
CA VAL A 90 -6.96 -12.51 -0.42
C VAL A 90 -6.97 -11.97 1.02
N ILE A 91 -7.88 -11.05 1.37
CA ILE A 91 -8.06 -10.52 2.73
C ILE A 91 -8.44 -11.62 3.72
N GLU A 92 -9.49 -12.38 3.41
CA GLU A 92 -10.02 -13.42 4.30
C GLU A 92 -8.98 -14.53 4.54
N HIS A 93 -8.18 -14.86 3.53
CA HIS A 93 -7.03 -15.75 3.67
C HIS A 93 -5.89 -15.11 4.48
N SER A 94 -5.57 -13.84 4.20
CA SER A 94 -4.49 -13.09 4.87
C SER A 94 -4.70 -12.98 6.38
N GLN A 95 -5.95 -12.83 6.84
CA GLN A 95 -6.29 -12.82 8.28
C GLN A 95 -5.83 -14.08 9.02
N LYS A 96 -5.75 -15.21 8.33
CA LYS A 96 -5.30 -16.49 8.91
C LYS A 96 -3.79 -16.68 8.84
N GLU A 97 -3.12 -15.95 7.95
CA GLU A 97 -1.71 -16.18 7.57
C GLU A 97 -0.78 -15.04 7.99
N GLY A 98 -1.24 -14.10 8.80
CA GLY A 98 -0.68 -12.75 8.98
C GLY A 98 0.82 -12.51 8.90
N LYS A 99 1.67 -13.44 9.38
CA LYS A 99 3.13 -13.34 9.20
C LYS A 99 3.56 -13.49 7.73
N ALA A 100 2.98 -14.43 6.99
CA ALA A 100 3.25 -14.63 5.57
C ALA A 100 2.91 -13.40 4.73
N VAL A 101 1.86 -12.66 5.12
CA VAL A 101 1.43 -11.41 4.48
C VAL A 101 2.47 -10.30 4.67
N THR A 102 3.01 -10.18 5.89
CA THR A 102 4.09 -9.21 6.15
C THR A 102 5.40 -9.58 5.47
N ASP A 103 5.73 -10.87 5.41
CA ASP A 103 6.94 -11.36 4.72
C ASP A 103 6.81 -11.15 3.20
N PHE A 104 5.61 -11.31 2.64
CA PHE A 104 5.31 -10.98 1.25
C PHE A 104 5.52 -9.50 0.93
N ALA A 105 5.03 -8.60 1.79
CA ALA A 105 5.20 -7.17 1.57
C ALA A 105 6.67 -6.73 1.64
N ASP A 106 7.43 -7.29 2.58
CA ASP A 106 8.88 -7.05 2.66
C ASP A 106 9.56 -7.54 1.37
N ALA A 107 9.21 -8.74 0.87
CA ALA A 107 9.76 -9.27 -0.38
C ALA A 107 9.41 -8.42 -1.61
N VAL A 108 8.20 -7.86 -1.68
CA VAL A 108 7.82 -6.91 -2.75
C VAL A 108 8.66 -5.64 -2.63
N CYS A 109 8.74 -5.02 -1.46
CA CYS A 109 9.57 -3.82 -1.27
C CYS A 109 11.04 -4.04 -1.60
N ASP A 110 11.60 -5.19 -1.22
CA ASP A 110 12.98 -5.57 -1.54
C ASP A 110 13.20 -5.74 -3.04
N TYR A 111 12.27 -6.44 -3.72
CA TYR A 111 12.32 -6.59 -5.18
C TYR A 111 12.29 -5.24 -5.89
N PHE A 112 11.43 -4.32 -5.46
CA PHE A 112 11.38 -2.98 -6.03
C PHE A 112 12.62 -2.15 -5.72
N GLY A 113 13.18 -2.28 -4.52
CA GLY A 113 14.46 -1.66 -4.17
C GLY A 113 15.63 -2.15 -5.03
N LEU A 114 15.62 -3.42 -5.46
CA LEU A 114 16.60 -3.95 -6.42
C LEU A 114 16.44 -3.34 -7.82
N LEU A 115 15.23 -2.95 -8.21
CA LEU A 115 14.96 -2.32 -9.50
C LEU A 115 15.28 -0.82 -9.49
N SER A 116 14.86 -0.10 -8.45
CA SER A 116 15.09 1.33 -8.26
C SER A 116 14.77 1.76 -6.83
N GLU A 117 15.67 2.49 -6.19
CA GLU A 117 15.38 3.12 -4.89
C GLU A 117 14.18 4.06 -4.96
N ASP A 118 14.02 4.83 -6.05
CA ASP A 118 12.87 5.72 -6.26
C ASP A 118 11.54 4.95 -6.29
N LEU A 119 11.54 3.73 -6.83
CA LEU A 119 10.33 2.90 -6.87
C LEU A 119 10.00 2.32 -5.50
N LYS A 120 11.02 1.97 -4.70
CA LYS A 120 10.82 1.57 -3.30
C LYS A 120 10.25 2.73 -2.49
N ASP A 121 10.77 3.94 -2.70
CA ASP A 121 10.27 5.16 -2.06
C ASP A 121 8.82 5.46 -2.45
N ASP A 122 8.47 5.33 -3.73
CA ASP A 122 7.09 5.49 -4.22
C ASP A 122 6.14 4.44 -3.58
N LEU A 123 6.59 3.19 -3.40
CA LEU A 123 5.84 2.13 -2.71
C LEU A 123 5.63 2.44 -1.21
N VAL A 124 6.68 2.87 -0.51
CA VAL A 124 6.59 3.23 0.91
C VAL A 124 5.70 4.46 1.11
N LEU A 125 5.77 5.45 0.21
CA LEU A 125 4.90 6.62 0.24
C LEU A 125 3.43 6.24 0.00
N LEU A 126 3.15 5.32 -0.93
CA LEU A 126 1.81 4.77 -1.11
C LEU A 126 1.32 4.09 0.17
N SER A 127 2.12 3.23 0.81
CA SER A 127 1.75 2.62 2.10
C SER A 127 1.46 3.66 3.17
N LEU A 128 2.24 4.74 3.23
CA LEU A 128 2.04 5.81 4.20
C LEU A 128 0.72 6.57 3.97
N LEU A 129 0.42 6.92 2.71
CA LEU A 129 -0.84 7.59 2.36
C LEU A 129 -2.04 6.70 2.70
N ILE A 130 -1.93 5.41 2.39
CA ILE A 130 -2.94 4.41 2.68
C ILE A 130 -3.22 4.32 4.19
N CYS A 131 -2.16 4.21 5.01
CA CYS A 131 -2.27 4.20 6.47
C CYS A 131 -2.73 5.54 7.08
N ALA A 132 -2.80 6.62 6.30
CA ALA A 132 -3.28 7.92 6.75
C ALA A 132 -4.71 8.22 6.29
N VAL A 133 -5.37 7.29 5.57
CA VAL A 133 -6.70 7.52 4.97
C VAL A 133 -7.79 7.83 5.99
N ASP A 134 -7.66 7.29 7.21
CA ASP A 134 -8.56 7.54 8.34
C ASP A 134 -8.20 8.83 9.12
N GLY A 135 -7.13 9.52 8.68
CA GLY A 135 -6.59 10.73 9.28
C GLY A 135 -5.51 10.51 10.34
N LYS A 136 -5.13 9.26 10.68
CA LYS A 136 -4.09 8.99 11.67
C LYS A 136 -3.28 7.71 11.39
N VAL A 137 -1.97 7.88 11.24
CA VAL A 137 -1.04 6.74 11.21
C VAL A 137 -0.75 6.27 12.63
N SER A 138 -1.26 5.11 12.99
CA SER A 138 -1.09 4.49 14.30
C SER A 138 0.38 4.16 14.61
N LYS A 139 0.70 3.93 15.89
CA LYS A 139 2.05 3.50 16.30
C LYS A 139 2.48 2.16 15.67
N ARG A 140 1.52 1.31 15.28
CA ARG A 140 1.79 0.00 14.68
C ARG A 140 2.15 0.15 13.21
N GLU A 141 1.34 0.89 12.45
CA GLU A 141 1.63 1.22 11.04
C GLU A 141 2.95 1.99 10.92
N ARG A 142 3.23 2.94 11.82
CA ARG A 142 4.55 3.60 11.88
C ARG A 142 5.70 2.62 12.06
N ARG A 143 5.52 1.50 12.77
CA ARG A 143 6.57 0.46 12.89
C ARG A 143 6.69 -0.38 11.63
N TYR A 144 5.57 -0.72 11.01
CA TYR A 144 5.54 -1.42 9.72
C TYR A 144 6.22 -0.60 8.62
N LEU A 145 5.83 0.66 8.45
CA LEU A 145 6.43 1.58 7.48
C LEU A 145 7.94 1.77 7.72
N LYS A 146 8.37 1.89 8.99
CA LYS A 146 9.81 1.92 9.34
C LYS A 146 10.54 0.62 9.00
N ARG A 147 9.84 -0.52 8.93
CA ARG A 147 10.41 -1.80 8.50
C ARG A 147 10.60 -1.80 6.98
N LEU A 148 9.62 -1.32 6.21
CA LEU A 148 9.72 -1.23 4.74
C LEU A 148 10.84 -0.29 4.26
N ILE A 149 11.19 0.72 5.05
CA ILE A 149 12.30 1.65 4.76
C ILE A 149 13.68 1.01 4.94
N ARG A 150 13.80 -0.06 5.74
CA ARG A 150 15.07 -0.75 5.95
C ARG A 150 15.51 -1.54 4.73
#